data_AF-A0A268RXE7-F1
#
_entry.id   AF-A0A268RXE7-F1
#
_cell.length_a   1.000
_cell.length_b   1.000
_cell.length_c   1.000
_cell.angle_alpha   90.00
_cell.angle_beta   90.00
_cell.angle_gamma   90.00
#
_symmetry.space_group_name_H-M   'P 1'
#
loop_
_entity.id
_entity.type
_entity.pdbx_description
1 polymer ?
#
loop_
_entity_poly.entity_id
_entity_poly.type
_entity_poly.pdbx_seq_one_letter_code
_entity_poly.pdbx_strand_id
1 'polypeptide(L)'
;MEDGQKNQEMTISNKIQAFILMPGYMMILSFVLYYLLTFSFIKAEGIIAIISFPLVFCWIYVPLFREYQFKEMYYKDGDMPIKVKIQKHKQAITEYSIIAVFTTGFALLCHI
;
A
#
# COMPACT_ATOMS: atom_id res chain seq x y z
N MET A 1 1.64 -16.94 -28.86
CA MET A 1 2.86 -17.29 -28.11
C MET A 1 2.55 -17.04 -26.64
N GLU A 2 1.97 -18.05 -25.99
CA GLU A 2 1.48 -17.95 -24.61
C GLU A 2 1.82 -19.28 -23.94
N ASP A 3 3.13 -19.50 -23.77
CA ASP A 3 3.67 -20.70 -23.17
C ASP A 3 4.75 -20.23 -22.19
N GLY A 4 4.49 -20.32 -20.88
CA GLY A 4 5.53 -20.08 -19.87
C GLY A 4 5.17 -19.38 -18.57
N GLN A 5 3.91 -18.99 -18.28
CA GLN A 5 3.55 -18.63 -16.89
C GLN A 5 3.31 -19.90 -16.07
N LYS A 6 4.38 -20.65 -15.83
CA LYS A 6 4.46 -21.58 -14.71
C LYS A 6 4.01 -20.79 -13.48
N ASN A 7 3.09 -21.32 -12.68
CA ASN A 7 2.63 -20.76 -11.39
C ASN A 7 3.83 -20.33 -10.55
N GLN A 8 4.30 -19.09 -10.73
CA GLN A 8 5.42 -18.57 -10.00
C GLN A 8 4.83 -18.12 -8.67
N GLU A 9 4.90 -18.97 -7.66
CA GLU A 9 4.39 -18.62 -6.35
C GLU A 9 5.19 -17.44 -5.78
N MET A 10 4.48 -16.49 -5.17
CA MET A 10 5.11 -15.34 -4.55
C MET A 10 5.89 -15.79 -3.31
N THR A 11 7.18 -15.43 -3.26
CA THR A 11 8.04 -15.73 -2.11
C THR A 11 7.47 -15.10 -0.83
N ILE A 12 7.78 -15.70 0.33
CA ILE A 12 7.29 -15.21 1.63
C ILE A 12 7.70 -13.75 1.87
N SER A 13 8.93 -13.38 1.48
CA SER A 13 9.41 -12.00 1.58
C SER A 13 8.54 -11.03 0.77
N ASN A 14 8.14 -11.41 -0.45
CA ASN A 14 7.28 -10.58 -1.29
C ASN A 14 5.82 -10.53 -0.79
N LYS A 15 5.32 -11.60 -0.17
CA LYS A 15 4.04 -11.58 0.57
C LYS A 15 4.07 -10.56 1.70
N ILE A 16 5.14 -10.57 2.50
CA ILE A 16 5.33 -9.60 3.58
C ILE A 16 5.43 -8.18 3.01
N GLN A 17 6.18 -7.97 1.93
CA GLN A 17 6.27 -6.65 1.28
C GLN A 17 4.89 -6.14 0.83
N ALA A 18 4.15 -6.95 0.08
CA ALA A 18 2.88 -6.58 -0.52
C ALA A 18 1.76 -6.35 0.52
N PHE A 19 1.64 -7.24 1.50
CA PHE A 19 0.48 -7.29 2.39
C PHE A 19 0.72 -6.75 3.79
N ILE A 20 1.98 -6.49 4.16
CA ILE A 20 2.33 -5.95 5.49
C ILE A 20 3.09 -4.63 5.34
N LEU A 21 4.20 -4.61 4.59
CA LEU A 21 5.06 -3.42 4.53
C LEU A 21 4.41 -2.26 3.78
N MET A 22 3.80 -2.48 2.62
CA MET A 22 3.11 -1.41 1.88
C MET A 22 1.90 -0.84 2.62
N PRO A 23 0.93 -1.64 3.10
CA PRO A 23 -0.16 -1.09 3.89
C PRO A 23 0.35 -0.43 5.17
N GLY A 24 1.36 -0.99 5.84
CA GLY A 24 2.00 -0.38 7.00
C GLY A 24 2.64 0.98 6.69
N TYR A 25 3.34 1.10 5.56
CA TYR A 25 3.89 2.37 5.07
C TYR A 25 2.79 3.42 4.88
N MET A 26 1.70 3.04 4.21
CA MET A 26 0.56 3.94 4.01
C MET A 26 -0.08 4.35 5.33
N MET A 27 -0.28 3.42 6.26
CA MET A 27 -0.82 3.71 7.59
C MET A 27 0.06 4.69 8.35
N ILE A 28 1.38 4.48 8.38
CA ILE A 28 2.31 5.39 9.06
C ILE A 28 2.24 6.78 8.44
N LEU A 29 2.26 6.87 7.11
CA LEU A 29 2.19 8.15 6.42
C LEU A 29 0.86 8.88 6.72
N SER A 30 -0.26 8.18 6.58
CA SER A 30 -1.59 8.72 6.88
C SER A 30 -1.73 9.13 8.35
N PHE A 31 -1.21 8.33 9.27
CA PHE A 31 -1.26 8.62 10.70
C PHE A 31 -0.46 9.86 11.06
N VAL A 32 0.75 10.00 10.53
CA VAL A 32 1.57 11.20 10.75
C VAL A 32 0.86 12.45 10.22
N LEU A 33 0.31 12.39 9.00
CA LEU A 33 -0.43 13.52 8.43
C LEU A 33 -1.68 13.84 9.25
N TYR A 34 -2.46 12.83 9.63
CA TYR A 34 -3.66 13.00 10.45
C TYR A 34 -3.33 13.63 11.80
N TYR A 35 -2.31 13.13 12.50
CA TYR A 35 -1.85 13.66 13.78
C TYR A 35 -1.46 15.14 13.70
N LEU A 36 -0.73 15.52 12.65
CA LEU A 36 -0.33 16.92 12.43
C LEU A 36 -1.54 17.82 12.16
N LEU A 37 -2.54 17.34 11.41
CA LEU A 37 -3.70 18.13 11.02
C LEU A 37 -4.76 18.23 12.12
N THR A 38 -4.84 17.26 13.02
CA THR A 38 -5.76 17.29 14.16
C THR A 38 -5.17 17.87 15.44
N PHE A 39 -3.93 18.38 15.41
CA PHE A 39 -3.21 18.91 16.57
C PHE A 39 -3.24 17.95 17.76
N SER A 40 -2.95 16.67 17.52
CA SER A 40 -2.95 15.59 18.52
C SER A 40 -4.33 15.19 19.07
N PHE A 41 -5.43 15.81 18.63
CA PHE A 41 -6.77 15.35 18.96
C PHE A 41 -7.14 14.19 18.03
N ILE A 42 -6.93 12.96 18.49
CA ILE A 42 -7.20 11.74 17.71
C ILE A 42 -8.54 11.17 18.17
N LYS A 43 -9.48 10.94 17.23
CA LYS A 43 -10.66 10.10 17.49
C LYS A 43 -10.51 8.71 16.90
N ALA A 44 -11.23 7.75 17.49
CA ALA A 44 -11.18 6.35 17.11
C ALA A 44 -11.65 6.12 15.66
N GLU A 45 -12.65 6.87 15.19
CA GLU A 45 -13.20 6.78 13.84
C GLU A 45 -12.15 7.09 12.78
N GLY A 46 -11.33 8.13 13.00
CA GLY A 46 -10.22 8.48 12.13
C GLY A 46 -9.15 7.38 12.09
N ILE A 47 -8.83 6.78 13.24
CA ILE A 47 -7.88 5.66 13.31
C ILE A 47 -8.41 4.42 12.59
N ILE A 48 -9.69 4.09 12.74
CA ILE A 48 -10.32 2.98 12.03
C ILE A 48 -10.23 3.19 10.52
N ALA A 49 -10.48 4.42 10.03
CA ALA A 49 -10.31 4.76 8.62
C ALA A 49 -8.86 4.59 8.14
N ILE A 50 -7.87 5.06 8.92
CA ILE A 50 -6.45 4.95 8.60
C ILE A 50 -5.97 3.50 8.53
N ILE A 51 -6.54 2.59 9.33
CA ILE A 51 -6.19 1.18 9.31
C ILE A 51 -6.94 0.43 8.19
N SER A 52 -8.26 0.58 8.13
CA SER A 52 -9.10 -0.20 7.23
C SER A 52 -8.83 0.11 5.76
N PHE A 53 -8.64 1.38 5.40
CA PHE A 53 -8.52 1.79 4.01
C PHE A 53 -7.26 1.24 3.33
N PRO A 54 -6.03 1.37 3.89
CA PRO A 54 -4.84 0.78 3.31
C PRO A 54 -4.89 -0.75 3.22
N LEU A 55 -5.50 -1.42 4.20
CA LEU A 55 -5.69 -2.88 4.15
C LEU A 55 -6.57 -3.28 2.97
N VAL A 56 -7.75 -2.67 2.84
CA VAL A 56 -8.65 -2.95 1.71
C VAL A 56 -7.98 -2.63 0.38
N PHE A 57 -7.25 -1.51 0.30
CA PHE A 57 -6.55 -1.12 -0.91
C PHE A 57 -5.46 -2.13 -1.30
N CYS A 58 -4.56 -2.48 -0.38
CA CYS A 58 -3.45 -3.38 -0.68
C CYS A 58 -3.87 -4.85 -0.81
N TRP A 59 -4.87 -5.31 -0.05
CA TRP A 59 -5.26 -6.72 -0.03
C TRP A 59 -6.28 -7.07 -1.12
N ILE A 60 -7.13 -6.11 -1.49
CA ILE A 60 -8.24 -6.36 -2.42
C ILE A 60 -8.04 -5.55 -3.71
N TYR A 61 -7.92 -4.23 -3.61
CA TYR A 61 -7.93 -3.38 -4.80
C TYR A 61 -6.71 -3.61 -5.70
N VAL A 62 -5.49 -3.59 -5.13
CA VAL A 62 -4.26 -3.73 -5.92
C VAL A 62 -4.16 -5.10 -6.61
N PRO A 63 -4.39 -6.25 -5.93
CA PRO A 63 -4.30 -7.54 -6.58
C PRO A 63 -5.36 -7.75 -7.68
N LEU A 64 -6.57 -7.20 -7.51
CA LEU A 64 -7.68 -7.41 -8.45
C LEU A 64 -7.68 -6.42 -9.61
N PHE A 65 -7.47 -5.13 -9.35
CA PHE A 65 -7.64 -4.06 -10.35
C PHE A 65 -6.31 -3.52 -10.88
N ARG A 66 -5.19 -3.79 -10.20
CA ARG A 66 -3.83 -3.44 -10.64
C ARG A 66 -2.94 -4.68 -10.76
N GLU A 67 -3.55 -5.79 -11.18
CA GLU A 67 -2.91 -7.11 -11.24
C GLU A 67 -1.59 -7.10 -12.02
N TYR A 68 -1.52 -6.41 -13.16
CA TYR A 68 -0.31 -6.30 -13.97
C TYR A 68 0.86 -5.70 -13.17
N GLN A 69 0.64 -4.54 -12.54
CA GLN A 69 1.65 -3.83 -11.74
C GLN A 69 2.03 -4.65 -10.49
N PHE A 70 1.04 -5.30 -9.87
CA PHE A 70 1.25 -6.19 -8.73
C PHE A 70 2.14 -7.38 -9.09
N LYS A 71 1.84 -8.07 -10.20
CA LYS A 71 2.65 -9.17 -10.72
C LYS A 71 4.05 -8.71 -11.11
N GLU A 72 4.17 -7.56 -11.75
CA GLU A 72 5.48 -7.02 -12.13
C GLU A 72 6.36 -6.74 -10.90
N MET A 73 5.81 -6.08 -9.88
CA MET A 73 6.55 -5.66 -8.69
C MET A 73 6.89 -6.81 -7.72
N TYR A 74 5.97 -7.76 -7.53
CA TYR A 74 6.11 -8.80 -6.50
C TYR A 74 6.43 -10.20 -7.02
N TYR A 75 6.17 -10.48 -8.31
CA TYR A 75 6.48 -11.77 -8.93
C TYR A 75 7.71 -11.65 -9.82
N LYS A 76 7.66 -10.83 -10.87
CA LYS A 76 8.76 -10.69 -11.83
C LYS A 76 9.99 -10.05 -11.21
N ASP A 77 9.79 -8.94 -10.53
CA ASP A 77 10.85 -8.21 -9.83
C ASP A 77 10.98 -8.65 -8.37
N GLY A 78 10.37 -9.77 -8.00
CA GLY A 78 10.26 -10.25 -6.64
C GLY A 78 11.61 -10.33 -5.91
N ASP A 79 12.64 -10.81 -6.59
CA ASP A 79 13.96 -11.06 -6.00
C ASP A 79 14.86 -9.81 -5.95
N MET A 80 14.39 -8.67 -6.49
CA MET A 80 15.16 -7.43 -6.39
C MET A 80 15.25 -6.92 -4.95
N PRO A 81 16.42 -6.37 -4.56
CA PRO A 81 16.56 -5.65 -3.30
C PRO A 81 15.54 -4.52 -3.19
N ILE A 82 14.94 -4.33 -2.02
CA ILE A 82 13.85 -3.36 -1.78
C ILE A 82 14.21 -1.95 -2.28
N LYS A 83 15.44 -1.48 -2.05
CA LYS A 83 15.89 -0.15 -2.53
C LYS A 83 15.82 -0.02 -4.06
N VAL A 84 16.29 -1.04 -4.78
CA VAL A 84 16.27 -1.08 -6.25
C VAL A 84 14.85 -1.21 -6.75
N LYS A 85 14.05 -2.06 -6.09
CA LYS A 85 12.62 -2.25 -6.40
C LYS A 85 11.83 -0.95 -6.25
N ILE A 86 12.03 -0.20 -5.17
CA ILE A 86 11.38 1.10 -4.94
C ILE A 86 11.77 2.11 -6.02
N GLN A 87 13.03 2.15 -6.43
CA GLN A 87 13.47 3.05 -7.49
C GLN A 87 12.88 2.68 -8.86
N LYS A 88 12.84 1.38 -9.19
CA LYS A 88 12.23 0.87 -10.41
C LYS A 88 10.72 1.12 -10.46
N HIS A 89 10.03 0.91 -9.33
CA HIS A 89 8.58 1.05 -9.17
C HIS A 89 8.18 2.38 -8.51
N LYS A 90 8.97 3.44 -8.71
CA LYS A 90 8.75 4.75 -8.06
C LYS A 90 7.35 5.30 -8.31
N GLN A 91 6.79 5.07 -9.49
CA GLN A 91 5.43 5.48 -9.82
C GLN A 91 4.40 4.78 -8.91
N ALA A 92 4.48 3.46 -8.74
CA ALA A 92 3.59 2.72 -7.86
C ALA A 92 3.73 3.19 -6.39
N ILE A 93 4.96 3.44 -5.93
CA ILE A 93 5.21 4.01 -4.60
C ILE A 93 4.55 5.39 -4.45
N THR A 94 4.67 6.23 -5.47
CA THR A 94 4.04 7.56 -5.49
C THR A 94 2.51 7.44 -5.42
N GLU A 95 1.91 6.49 -6.14
CA GLU A 95 0.48 6.22 -6.06
C GLU A 95 0.08 5.77 -4.65
N TYR A 96 0.83 4.88 -4.00
CA TYR A 96 0.57 4.51 -2.61
C TYR A 96 0.62 5.72 -1.67
N SER A 97 1.58 6.65 -1.86
CA SER A 97 1.64 7.90 -1.08
C SER A 97 0.42 8.78 -1.32
N ILE A 98 0.00 8.94 -2.58
CA ILE A 98 -1.21 9.71 -2.93
C ILE A 98 -2.44 9.10 -2.25
N ILE A 99 -2.59 7.78 -2.30
CA ILE A 99 -3.68 7.09 -1.64
C ILE A 99 -3.62 7.29 -0.12
N ALA A 100 -2.44 7.27 0.51
CA ALA A 100 -2.31 7.57 1.93
C ALA A 100 -2.75 9.01 2.29
N VAL A 101 -2.51 9.99 1.41
CA VAL A 101 -3.02 11.35 1.57
C VAL A 101 -4.55 11.37 1.48
N PHE A 102 -5.13 10.66 0.50
CA PHE A 102 -6.59 10.52 0.40
C PHE A 102 -7.20 9.86 1.63
N THR A 103 -6.58 8.79 2.14
CA THR A 103 -6.97 8.14 3.40
C THR A 103 -6.99 9.13 4.56
N THR A 104 -6.00 10.03 4.62
CA THR A 104 -5.96 11.08 5.65
C THR A 104 -7.14 12.04 5.52
N GLY A 105 -7.45 12.49 4.29
CA GLY A 105 -8.61 13.33 4.04
C GLY A 105 -9.92 12.66 4.46
N PHE A 106 -10.08 11.38 4.15
CA PHE A 106 -11.24 10.60 4.57
C PHE A 106 -11.30 10.44 6.10
N ALA A 107 -10.17 10.15 6.75
CA ALA A 107 -10.09 10.06 8.21
C ALA A 107 -10.45 11.40 8.90
N LEU A 108 -10.08 12.53 8.30
CA LEU A 108 -10.48 13.86 8.78
C LEU A 108 -11.98 14.10 8.64
N LEU A 109 -12.61 13.63 7.56
CA LEU A 109 -14.07 13.71 7.42
C LEU A 109 -14.78 12.88 8.49
N CYS A 110 -14.27 11.68 8.81
CA CYS A 110 -14.78 10.87 9.92
C CYS A 110 -14.46 11.47 11.30
N HIS A 111 -13.50 12.39 11.38
CA HIS A 111 -13.07 13.02 12.63
C HIS A 111 -13.96 14.20 13.04
N ILE A 112 -14.62 14.87 12.10
CA ILE A 112 -15.52 16.00 12.38
C ILE A 112 -16.79 15.46 13.04
#